data_AF-A0A3C1P4T2-F1
#
_entry.id   AF-A0A3C1P4T2-F1
#
_cell.length_a   1.000
_cell.length_b   1.000
_cell.length_c   1.000
_cell.angle_alpha   90.00
_cell.angle_beta   90.00
_cell.angle_gamma   90.00
#
_symmetry.space_group_name_H-M   'P 1'
#
loop_
_entity.id
_entity.type
_entity.pdbx_description
1 polymer ?
#
loop_
_entity_poly.entity_id
_entity_poly.type
_entity_poly.pdbx_seq_one_letter_code
_entity_poly.pdbx_strand_id
1 'polypeptide(L)'
;GPMQFEVVTHRMESEFSTPVTLDHLDYTMARRTSKDDAPILDRRPGVEVLQRSDGALLAVFKGAWHVQRTQQEHPGITLEPLVADLG
;
A
#
# COMPACT_ATOMS: atom_id res chain seq x y z
N GLY A 1 -33.88 -26.80 14.86
CA GLY A 1 -34.60 -25.62 14.32
C GLY A 1 -33.59 -24.71 13.66
N PRO A 2 -33.82 -24.25 12.42
CA PRO A 2 -32.83 -23.61 11.56
C PRO A 2 -32.66 -22.10 11.85
N MET A 3 -32.47 -21.73 13.12
CA MET A 3 -32.38 -20.32 13.56
C MET A 3 -31.11 -20.04 14.39
N GLN A 4 -29.96 -20.61 14.01
CA GLN A 4 -28.68 -20.32 14.66
C GLN A 4 -27.63 -19.72 13.72
N PHE A 5 -28.07 -19.05 12.65
CA PHE A 5 -27.16 -18.34 11.73
C PHE A 5 -27.17 -16.81 11.90
N GLU A 6 -28.03 -16.24 12.75
CA GLU A 6 -28.27 -14.79 12.76
C GLU A 6 -27.48 -13.95 13.79
N VAL A 7 -26.60 -14.55 14.61
CA VAL A 7 -25.94 -13.79 15.70
C VAL A 7 -24.49 -13.39 15.39
N VAL A 8 -23.88 -13.87 14.30
CA VAL A 8 -22.47 -13.55 14.00
C VAL A 8 -22.33 -12.24 13.20
N THR A 9 -23.36 -11.83 12.45
CA THR A 9 -23.40 -10.61 11.63
C THR A 9 -23.75 -9.35 12.42
N HIS A 10 -23.38 -9.27 13.71
CA HIS A 10 -23.55 -8.05 14.50
C HIS A 10 -22.29 -7.62 15.27
N ARG A 11 -21.12 -8.22 14.96
CA ARG A 11 -19.85 -7.86 15.60
C ARG A 11 -18.90 -7.07 14.71
N MET A 12 -19.18 -6.93 13.40
CA MET A 12 -18.29 -6.21 12.47
C MET A 12 -18.64 -4.73 12.27
N GLU A 13 -19.71 -4.23 12.91
CA GLU A 13 -20.13 -2.82 12.77
C GLU A 13 -19.61 -1.89 13.89
N SER A 14 -18.95 -2.40 14.94
CA SER A 14 -18.70 -1.60 16.15
C SER A 14 -17.31 -0.98 16.34
N GLU A 15 -16.34 -1.13 15.42
CA GLU A 15 -14.97 -0.60 15.67
C GLU A 15 -14.43 0.42 14.67
N PHE A 16 -14.96 0.56 13.45
CA PHE A 16 -14.42 1.54 12.50
C PHE A 16 -15.54 2.19 11.65
N SER A 17 -16.26 3.14 12.26
CA SER A 17 -17.19 4.04 11.57
C SER A 17 -16.45 5.07 10.71
N THR A 18 -15.71 4.62 9.70
CA THR A 18 -15.15 5.50 8.67
C THR A 18 -15.49 4.91 7.30
N PRO A 19 -16.21 5.65 6.42
CA PRO A 19 -16.38 5.20 5.05
C PRO A 19 -14.99 5.10 4.41
N VAL A 20 -14.54 3.88 4.16
CA VAL A 20 -13.33 3.62 3.38
C VAL A 20 -13.67 3.95 1.93
N THR A 21 -13.29 5.14 1.47
CA THR A 21 -13.34 5.48 0.05
C THR A 21 -12.27 4.65 -0.66
N LEU A 22 -12.71 3.64 -1.41
CA LEU A 22 -11.86 2.90 -2.33
C LEU A 22 -11.76 3.70 -3.62
N ASP A 23 -10.87 4.69 -3.66
CA ASP A 23 -10.48 5.30 -4.94
C ASP A 23 -9.64 4.27 -5.71
N HIS A 24 -10.05 3.95 -6.94
CA HIS A 24 -9.22 3.20 -7.87
C HIS A 24 -8.03 4.07 -8.28
N LEU A 25 -7.01 4.07 -7.44
CA LEU A 25 -5.71 4.63 -7.79
C LEU A 25 -5.07 3.66 -8.79
N ASP A 26 -4.78 4.12 -10.00
CA ASP A 26 -4.17 3.34 -11.10
C ASP A 26 -2.70 2.91 -10.81
N TYR A 27 -2.36 2.65 -9.55
CA TYR A 27 -1.08 2.09 -9.14
C TYR A 27 -1.06 0.59 -9.43
N THR A 28 -0.11 0.17 -10.24
CA THR A 28 0.03 -1.23 -10.70
C THR A 28 1.24 -1.92 -10.11
N MET A 29 2.11 -1.19 -9.39
CA MET A 29 3.31 -1.74 -8.78
C MET A 29 3.55 -1.16 -7.40
N ALA A 30 4.06 -2.00 -6.50
CA ALA A 30 4.49 -1.61 -5.16
C ALA A 30 5.89 -2.12 -4.85
N ARG A 31 6.65 -1.32 -4.10
CA ARG A 31 7.98 -1.64 -3.58
C ARG A 31 8.07 -1.21 -2.12
N ARG A 32 8.76 -2.00 -1.30
CA ARG A 32 9.13 -1.55 0.05
C ARG A 32 10.21 -0.48 -0.07
N THR A 33 10.09 0.56 0.75
CA THR A 33 11.06 1.67 0.82
C THR A 33 11.45 1.97 2.27
N SER A 34 12.39 2.92 2.43
CA SER A 34 12.89 3.39 3.71
C SER A 34 12.26 4.74 4.10
N LYS A 35 12.40 5.12 5.37
CA LYS A 35 11.99 6.46 5.85
C LYS A 35 12.82 7.58 5.25
N ASP A 36 14.09 7.31 4.96
CA ASP A 36 15.02 8.31 4.42
C ASP A 36 14.74 8.60 2.95
N ASP A 37 14.29 7.59 2.21
CA ASP A 37 13.94 7.71 0.78
C ASP A 37 12.50 8.20 0.55
N ALA A 38 11.61 8.04 1.54
CA ALA A 38 10.21 8.40 1.41
C ALA A 38 9.98 9.86 0.94
N PRO A 39 10.64 10.89 1.50
CA PRO A 39 10.45 12.27 1.04
C PRO A 39 10.92 12.52 -0.40
N ILE A 40 11.88 11.72 -0.90
CA ILE A 40 12.34 11.80 -2.28
C ILE A 40 11.27 11.21 -3.19
N LEU A 41 10.75 10.04 -2.83
CA LEU A 41 9.74 9.31 -3.59
C LEU A 41 8.40 10.05 -3.67
N ASP A 42 7.94 10.62 -2.56
CA ASP A 42 6.63 11.28 -2.45
C ASP A 42 6.53 12.57 -3.30
N ARG A 43 7.68 13.15 -3.66
CA ARG A 43 7.76 14.33 -4.55
C ARG A 43 7.71 13.97 -6.04
N ARG A 44 7.72 12.67 -6.39
CA ARG A 44 7.84 12.23 -7.78
C ARG A 44 6.48 12.04 -8.44
N PRO A 45 6.29 12.54 -9.66
CA PRO A 45 5.07 12.26 -10.43
C PRO A 45 4.86 10.76 -10.62
N GLY A 46 3.65 10.28 -10.30
CA GLY A 46 3.28 8.88 -10.48
C GLY A 46 3.85 7.92 -9.44
N VAL A 47 4.34 8.46 -8.31
CA VAL A 47 4.79 7.74 -7.12
C VAL A 47 4.10 8.31 -5.89
N GLU A 48 3.72 7.45 -4.95
CA GLU A 48 3.19 7.85 -3.65
C GLU A 48 3.76 6.91 -2.57
N VAL A 49 3.98 7.43 -1.36
CA VAL A 49 4.45 6.62 -0.24
C VAL A 49 3.34 6.40 0.77
N LEU A 50 2.99 5.13 0.97
CA LEU A 50 1.95 4.68 1.88
C LEU A 50 2.56 3.91 3.06
N GLN A 51 1.90 3.94 4.21
CA GLN A 51 2.24 3.08 5.34
C GLN A 51 1.24 1.92 5.41
N ARG A 52 1.73 0.68 5.32
CA ARG A 52 0.94 -0.53 5.53
C ARG A 52 0.61 -0.69 7.02
N SER A 53 -0.43 -1.45 7.33
CA SER A 53 -0.91 -1.71 8.71
C SER A 53 0.17 -2.26 9.65
N ASP A 54 1.19 -2.95 9.12
CA ASP A 54 2.34 -3.46 9.87
C ASP A 54 3.47 -2.43 10.07
N GLY A 55 3.26 -1.19 9.63
CA GLY A 55 4.24 -0.10 9.72
C GLY A 55 5.26 -0.06 8.58
N ALA A 56 5.18 -0.97 7.60
CA ALA A 56 6.07 -0.93 6.45
C ALA A 56 5.74 0.26 5.53
N LEU A 57 6.78 0.95 5.05
CA LEU A 57 6.62 1.99 4.03
C LEU A 57 6.65 1.37 2.64
N LEU A 58 5.64 1.70 1.85
CA LEU A 58 5.41 1.21 0.50
C LEU A 58 5.42 2.37 -0.48
N ALA A 59 6.31 2.32 -1.45
CA ALA A 59 6.24 3.17 -2.62
C ALA A 59 5.35 2.49 -3.67
N VAL A 60 4.24 3.12 -4.01
CA VAL A 60 3.30 2.67 -5.05
C VAL A 60 3.50 3.48 -6.33
N PHE A 61 3.45 2.79 -7.47
CA PHE A 61 3.79 3.35 -8.78
C PHE A 61 2.70 3.05 -9.79
N LYS A 62 2.45 4.00 -10.70
CA LYS A 62 1.50 3.81 -11.82
C LYS A 62 1.93 2.73 -12.81
N GLY A 63 3.22 2.37 -12.83
CA GLY A 63 3.73 1.25 -13.64
C GLY A 63 5.25 1.11 -13.61
N ALA A 64 5.74 0.04 -14.25
CA ALA A 64 7.15 -0.37 -14.23
C ALA A 64 8.13 0.71 -14.73
N TRP A 65 7.70 1.53 -15.69
CA TRP A 65 8.52 2.63 -16.19
C TRP A 65 8.85 3.65 -15.08
N HIS A 66 7.92 3.95 -14.17
CA HIS A 66 8.18 4.89 -13.07
C HIS A 66 9.20 4.31 -12.06
N VAL A 67 9.13 3.00 -11.80
CA VAL A 67 10.11 2.30 -10.94
C VAL A 67 11.50 2.41 -11.56
N GLN A 68 11.64 2.03 -12.82
CA GLN A 68 12.93 2.01 -13.51
C GLN A 68 13.53 3.42 -13.61
N ARG A 69 12.73 4.41 -13.99
CA ARG A 69 13.17 5.81 -14.05
C ARG A 69 13.65 6.32 -12.68
N THR A 70 12.92 5.98 -11.62
CA THR A 70 13.28 6.38 -10.26
C THR A 70 14.62 5.77 -9.83
N GLN A 71 14.85 4.49 -10.11
CA GLN A 71 16.12 3.83 -9.83
C GLN A 71 17.28 4.39 -10.67
N GLN A 72 17.03 4.81 -11.91
CA GLN A 72 18.05 5.44 -12.74
C GLN A 72 18.44 6.84 -12.23
N GLU A 73 17.45 7.65 -11.83
CA GLU A 73 17.68 9.01 -11.33
C GLU A 73 18.25 9.02 -9.90
N HIS A 74 17.89 8.02 -9.09
CA HIS A 74 18.37 7.87 -7.72
C HIS A 74 18.83 6.43 -7.47
N PRO A 75 20.05 6.06 -7.92
CA PRO A 75 20.54 4.67 -7.84
C PRO A 75 20.77 4.16 -6.41
N GLY A 76 20.79 5.05 -5.42
CA GLY A 76 20.97 4.69 -4.00
C GLY A 76 19.69 4.46 -3.22
N ILE A 77 18.50 4.62 -3.82
CA ILE A 77 17.26 4.54 -3.06
C ILE A 77 16.82 3.10 -2.82
N THR A 78 16.10 2.91 -1.72
CA THR A 78 15.53 1.63 -1.36
C THR A 78 14.23 1.39 -2.12
N LEU A 79 14.23 0.44 -3.06
CA LEU A 79 13.02 -0.05 -3.74
C LEU A 79 13.05 -1.57 -3.86
N GLU A 80 12.62 -2.23 -2.80
CA GLU A 80 12.65 -3.69 -2.71
C GLU A 80 11.32 -4.30 -3.20
N PRO A 81 11.35 -5.41 -3.95
CA PRO A 81 10.14 -6.16 -4.26
C PRO A 81 9.39 -6.56 -2.98
N LEU A 82 8.06 -6.48 -3.01
CA LEU A 82 7.26 -7.08 -1.96
C LEU A 82 7.33 -8.59 -2.10
N VAL A 83 7.96 -9.25 -1.14
CA VAL A 83 7.79 -10.68 -0.96
C VAL A 83 6.39 -10.85 -0.38
N ALA A 84 5.53 -11.59 -1.08
CA ALA A 84 4.26 -12.00 -0.51
C ALA A 84 4.59 -12.86 0.72
N ASP A 85 4.38 -12.32 1.91
CA ASP A 85 4.36 -13.12 3.12
C ASP A 85 3.08 -13.95 3.02
N LEU A 86 3.20 -15.15 2.44
CA LEU A 86 2.15 -16.17 2.47
C LEU A 86 2.10 -16.68 3.90
N GLY A 87 1.42 -15.93 4.76
CA GLY A 87 0.97 -16.34 6.10
C GLY A 87 -0.47 -16.79 6.07
#